data_AF-A0A942KRD0-F1
#
_entry.id   AF-A0A942KRD0-F1
#
_cell.length_a   1.000
_cell.length_b   1.000
_cell.length_c   1.000
_cell.angle_alpha   90.00
_cell.angle_beta   90.00
_cell.angle_gamma   90.00
#
_symmetry.space_group_name_H-M   'P 1'
#
loop_
_entity.id
_entity.type
_entity.pdbx_description
1 polymer ?
#
loop_
_entity_poly.entity_id
_entity_poly.type
_entity_poly.pdbx_seq_one_letter_code
_entity_poly.pdbx_strand_id
1 'polypeptide(L)'
;MAGSLSLLVVAVIIVLVILVIMAVAGVKVQSKERGAEMIKHVYIYLVLFATLMMTIGGSVGMFMAIADIVAPQPHFQSFEDFKRWGHEKPRVPGEVPQEANLSEEELKERYNAMVAAEKERQSARAKNALVKSFGWIAIPLPIFIYFQRRLARNDA
;
A
#
# COMPACT_ATOMS: atom_id res chain seq x y z
N MET A 1 17.92 -71.97 -16.39
CA MET A 1 16.82 -71.08 -15.92
C MET A 1 17.28 -69.71 -15.43
N ALA A 2 18.56 -69.49 -15.09
CA ALA A 2 19.05 -68.17 -14.67
C ALA A 2 19.20 -67.14 -15.82
N GLY A 3 19.65 -67.56 -17.01
CA GLY A 3 19.90 -66.63 -18.13
C GLY A 3 18.66 -65.96 -18.73
N SER A 4 17.52 -66.67 -18.78
CA SER A 4 16.25 -66.10 -19.26
C SER A 4 15.66 -65.06 -18.29
N LEU A 5 15.85 -65.27 -16.98
CA LEU A 5 15.42 -64.31 -15.95
C LEU A 5 16.27 -63.04 -15.97
N SER A 6 17.58 -63.15 -16.17
CA SER A 6 18.48 -62.00 -16.32
C SER A 6 18.17 -61.16 -17.56
N LEU A 7 17.85 -61.79 -18.71
CA LEU A 7 17.45 -61.09 -19.92
C LEU A 7 16.12 -60.34 -19.75
N LEU A 8 15.15 -60.94 -19.04
CA LEU A 8 13.86 -60.31 -18.73
C LEU A 8 14.02 -59.08 -17.84
N VAL A 9 14.87 -59.17 -16.81
CA VAL A 9 15.17 -58.04 -15.91
C VAL A 9 15.83 -56.89 -16.68
N VAL A 10 16.80 -57.19 -17.55
CA VAL A 10 17.46 -56.16 -18.39
C VAL A 10 16.46 -55.52 -19.36
N ALA A 11 15.58 -56.31 -19.98
CA ALA A 11 14.55 -55.79 -20.87
C ALA A 11 13.56 -54.85 -20.14
N VAL A 12 13.14 -55.20 -18.93
CA VAL A 12 12.26 -54.37 -18.10
C VAL A 12 12.94 -53.05 -17.72
N ILE A 13 14.24 -53.09 -17.37
CA ILE A 13 15.02 -51.88 -17.06
C ILE A 13 15.12 -50.98 -18.29
N ILE A 14 15.39 -51.53 -19.47
CA ILE A 14 15.47 -50.76 -20.72
C ILE A 14 14.12 -50.10 -21.04
N VAL A 15 13.02 -50.83 -20.90
CA VAL A 15 11.67 -50.28 -21.12
C VAL A 15 11.37 -49.15 -20.13
N LEU A 16 11.72 -49.30 -18.85
CA LEU A 16 11.56 -48.25 -17.85
C LEU A 16 12.39 -47.01 -18.18
N VAL A 17 13.64 -47.20 -18.61
CA VAL A 17 14.51 -46.08 -19.02
C VAL A 17 13.93 -45.35 -20.24
N ILE A 18 13.42 -46.09 -21.24
CA ILE A 18 12.77 -45.49 -22.41
C ILE A 18 11.51 -44.72 -22.01
N LEU A 19 10.68 -45.26 -21.11
CA LEU A 19 9.49 -44.57 -20.61
C LEU A 19 9.85 -43.28 -19.85
N VAL A 20 10.91 -43.30 -19.04
CA VAL A 20 11.40 -42.11 -18.32
C VAL A 20 11.94 -41.08 -19.30
N ILE A 21 12.70 -41.49 -20.32
CA ILE A 21 13.20 -40.58 -21.36
C ILE A 21 12.05 -39.96 -22.14
N MET A 22 11.03 -40.74 -22.51
CA MET A 22 9.84 -40.22 -23.20
C MET A 22 9.03 -39.27 -22.32
N ALA A 23 8.88 -39.56 -21.03
CA ALA A 23 8.20 -38.67 -20.08
C ALA A 23 8.95 -37.33 -19.94
N VAL A 24 10.28 -37.36 -19.79
CA VAL A 24 11.11 -36.15 -19.67
C VAL A 24 11.17 -35.35 -20.97
N ALA A 25 11.24 -36.03 -22.12
CA ALA A 25 11.23 -35.40 -23.44
C ALA A 25 9.87 -34.77 -23.75
N GLY A 26 8.77 -35.46 -23.44
CA GLY A 26 7.39 -34.95 -23.58
C GLY A 26 7.15 -33.71 -22.72
N VAL A 27 7.64 -33.71 -21.48
CA VAL A 27 7.57 -32.53 -20.59
C VAL A 27 8.40 -31.37 -21.14
N LYS A 28 9.59 -31.59 -21.70
CA LYS A 28 10.45 -30.51 -22.24
C LYS A 28 9.91 -29.85 -23.51
N VAL A 29 9.24 -30.60 -24.38
CA VAL A 29 8.67 -30.07 -25.64
C VAL A 29 7.40 -29.26 -25.36
N GLN A 30 6.56 -29.73 -24.42
CA GLN A 30 5.33 -29.03 -24.04
C GLN A 30 5.55 -27.87 -23.05
N SER A 31 6.62 -27.90 -22.25
CA SER A 31 6.87 -26.88 -21.20
C SER A 31 7.42 -25.56 -21.71
N LYS A 32 8.06 -25.51 -22.88
CA LYS A 32 8.61 -24.24 -23.39
C LYS A 32 7.50 -23.26 -23.80
N GLU A 33 6.51 -23.72 -24.57
CA GLU A 33 5.38 -22.89 -24.98
C GLU A 33 4.42 -22.64 -23.81
N ARG A 34 4.06 -23.70 -23.07
CA ARG A 34 3.16 -23.59 -21.91
C ARG A 34 3.76 -22.80 -20.75
N GLY A 35 5.08 -22.84 -20.57
CA GLY A 35 5.82 -22.08 -19.57
C GLY A 35 5.87 -20.59 -19.89
N ALA A 36 6.08 -20.23 -21.16
CA ALA A 36 6.03 -18.84 -21.61
C ALA A 36 4.63 -18.23 -21.42
N GLU A 37 3.59 -19.00 -21.70
CA GLU A 37 2.19 -18.59 -21.49
C GLU A 37 1.88 -18.40 -19.99
N MET A 38 2.29 -19.35 -19.14
CA MET A 38 2.15 -19.23 -17.68
C MET A 38 2.85 -17.97 -17.13
N ILE A 39 4.07 -17.67 -17.58
CA ILE A 39 4.81 -16.47 -17.15
C ILE A 39 4.05 -15.20 -17.54
N LYS A 40 3.45 -15.15 -18.74
CA LYS A 40 2.64 -14.02 -19.20
C LYS A 40 1.41 -13.83 -18.31
N HIS A 41 0.70 -14.90 -17.94
CA HIS A 41 -0.45 -14.80 -17.04
C HIS A 41 -0.03 -14.31 -15.64
N VAL A 42 1.04 -14.88 -15.06
CA VAL A 42 1.57 -14.43 -13.76
C VAL A 42 1.91 -12.95 -13.79
N TYR A 43 2.59 -12.48 -14.85
CA TYR A 43 2.90 -11.05 -15.01
C TYR A 43 1.62 -10.18 -15.04
N ILE A 44 0.63 -10.56 -15.85
CA ILE A 44 -0.64 -9.81 -15.95
C ILE A 44 -1.34 -9.75 -14.59
N TYR A 45 -1.44 -10.88 -13.88
CA TYR A 45 -2.07 -10.93 -12.57
C TYR A 45 -1.31 -10.11 -11.51
N LEU A 46 0.03 -10.10 -11.53
CA LEU A 46 0.82 -9.26 -10.63
C LEU A 46 0.58 -7.77 -10.88
N VAL A 47 0.54 -7.34 -12.15
CA VAL A 47 0.24 -5.95 -12.50
C VAL A 47 -1.17 -5.56 -12.07
N LEU A 48 -2.16 -6.42 -12.34
CA LEU A 48 -3.55 -6.21 -11.92
C LEU A 48 -3.68 -6.16 -10.40
N PHE A 49 -2.98 -7.03 -9.68
CA PHE A 49 -2.96 -7.04 -8.23
C PHE A 49 -2.34 -5.76 -7.66
N ALA A 50 -1.18 -5.34 -8.15
CA ALA A 50 -0.51 -4.13 -7.68
C ALA A 50 -1.36 -2.88 -7.93
N THR A 51 -1.92 -2.76 -9.14
CA THR A 51 -2.78 -1.63 -9.50
C THR A 51 -4.08 -1.62 -8.71
N LEU A 52 -4.70 -2.78 -8.47
CA LEU A 52 -5.86 -2.92 -7.60
C LEU A 52 -5.56 -2.47 -6.16
N MET A 53 -4.45 -2.94 -5.58
CA MET A 53 -4.03 -2.54 -4.23
C MET A 53 -3.78 -1.03 -4.14
N MET A 54 -3.14 -0.44 -5.15
CA MET A 54 -2.95 1.02 -5.22
C MET A 54 -4.28 1.78 -5.27
N THR A 55 -5.23 1.33 -6.10
CA THR A 55 -6.55 1.97 -6.21
C THR A 55 -7.35 1.85 -4.92
N ILE A 56 -7.32 0.70 -4.25
CA ILE A 56 -7.99 0.51 -2.96
C ILE A 56 -7.36 1.43 -1.90
N GLY A 57 -6.02 1.45 -1.81
CA GLY A 57 -5.30 2.32 -0.87
C GLY A 57 -5.59 3.80 -1.11
N GLY A 58 -5.57 4.24 -2.37
CA GLY A 58 -5.95 5.60 -2.74
C GLY A 58 -7.40 5.93 -2.40
N SER A 59 -8.34 4.99 -2.59
CA SER A 59 -9.75 5.20 -2.26
C SER A 59 -9.98 5.39 -0.77
N VAL A 60 -9.39 4.52 0.06
CA VAL A 60 -9.44 4.66 1.54
C VAL A 60 -8.82 5.99 1.96
N GLY A 61 -7.65 6.34 1.42
CA GLY A 61 -6.99 7.62 1.71
C GLY A 61 -7.81 8.83 1.27
N MET A 62 -8.57 8.74 0.18
CA MET A 62 -9.47 9.78 -0.29
C MET A 62 -10.61 10.01 0.72
N PHE A 63 -11.24 8.93 1.19
CA PHE A 63 -12.30 9.01 2.20
C PHE A 63 -11.79 9.59 3.53
N MET A 64 -10.62 9.15 4.00
CA MET A 64 -10.00 9.70 5.21
C MET A 64 -9.73 11.20 5.08
N ALA A 65 -9.15 11.63 3.96
CA ALA A 65 -8.88 13.04 3.71
C ALA A 65 -10.16 13.89 3.66
N ILE A 66 -11.24 13.38 3.05
CA ILE A 66 -12.54 14.07 3.06
C ILE A 66 -13.09 14.15 4.48
N ALA A 67 -13.01 13.07 5.26
CA ALA A 67 -13.44 13.06 6.65
C ALA A 67 -12.66 14.09 7.48
N ASP A 68 -11.35 14.20 7.30
CA ASP A 68 -10.51 15.18 8.00
C ASP A 68 -10.78 16.63 7.57
N ILE A 69 -11.29 16.86 6.35
CA ILE A 69 -11.74 18.19 5.90
C ILE A 69 -13.07 18.57 6.56
N VAL A 70 -14.02 17.63 6.62
CA VAL A 70 -15.38 17.87 7.13
C VAL A 70 -15.41 17.91 8.67
N ALA A 71 -14.70 16.98 9.29
CA ALA A 71 -14.63 16.79 10.74
C ALA A 71 -13.16 16.64 11.17
N PRO A 72 -12.36 17.72 11.13
CA PRO A 72 -10.97 17.69 11.55
C PRO A 72 -10.87 17.25 13.02
N GLN A 73 -10.02 16.26 13.30
CA GLN A 73 -9.80 15.75 14.64
C GLN A 73 -9.25 16.86 15.57
N PRO A 74 -9.92 17.15 16.70
CA PRO A 74 -9.47 18.18 17.63
C PRO A 74 -8.18 17.74 18.34
N HIS A 75 -7.05 18.31 17.92
CA HIS A 75 -5.73 18.11 18.55
C HIS A 75 -5.32 19.29 19.45
N PHE A 76 -6.28 20.06 19.94
CA PHE A 76 -6.00 21.15 20.88
C PHE A 76 -6.15 20.66 22.33
N GLN A 77 -5.25 21.13 23.18
CA GLN A 77 -5.35 20.94 24.62
C GLN A 77 -6.41 21.87 25.20
N SER A 78 -6.90 21.59 26.41
CA SER A 78 -7.84 22.51 27.04
C SER A 78 -7.19 23.87 27.30
N PHE A 79 -7.97 24.94 27.39
CA PHE A 79 -7.46 26.27 27.73
C PHE A 79 -6.72 26.27 29.07
N GLU A 80 -7.18 25.46 30.02
CA GLU A 80 -6.53 25.29 31.33
C GLU A 80 -5.14 24.66 31.22
N ASP A 81 -4.98 23.69 30.31
CA ASP A 81 -3.67 23.07 30.05
C ASP A 81 -2.72 24.05 29.34
N PHE A 82 -3.24 24.83 28.38
CA PHE A 82 -2.49 25.88 27.71
C PHE A 82 -2.00 26.95 28.69
N LYS A 83 -2.86 27.37 29.62
CA LYS A 83 -2.53 28.30 30.70
C LYS A 83 -1.43 27.73 31.62
N ARG A 84 -1.53 26.45 32.01
CA ARG A 84 -0.50 25.80 32.85
C ARG A 84 0.87 25.73 32.19
N TRP A 85 0.93 25.51 30.88
CA TRP A 85 2.20 25.47 30.15
C TRP A 85 2.88 26.84 30.00
N GLY A 86 2.13 27.93 29.85
CA GLY A 86 2.69 29.28 29.85
C GLY A 86 3.30 29.72 31.19
N HIS A 87 2.86 29.08 32.28
CA HIS A 87 3.35 29.31 33.63
C HIS A 87 4.46 28.33 34.08
N GLU A 88 4.79 27.30 33.29
CA GLU A 88 5.83 26.31 33.64
C GLU A 88 7.24 26.77 33.23
N LYS A 89 7.98 27.22 34.25
CA LYS A 89 9.44 27.44 34.37
C LYS A 89 10.13 28.29 33.27
N PRO A 90 10.80 29.39 33.65
CA PRO A 90 11.73 30.10 32.78
C PRO A 90 12.73 29.15 32.13
N ARG A 91 12.90 29.25 30.80
CA ARG A 91 13.92 28.52 30.05
C ARG A 91 15.34 28.96 30.44
N VAL A 92 15.46 30.13 31.08
CA VAL A 92 16.69 30.77 31.55
C VAL A 92 16.50 31.27 33.00
N PRO A 93 17.43 31.00 33.94
CA PRO A 93 17.35 31.55 35.29
C PRO A 93 17.40 33.08 35.26
N GLY A 94 16.31 33.74 35.69
CA GLY A 94 16.20 35.20 35.76
C GLY A 94 15.29 35.86 34.71
N GLU A 95 14.77 35.11 33.73
CA GLU A 95 13.73 35.61 32.83
C GLU A 95 12.34 35.40 33.44
N VAL A 96 11.52 36.45 33.46
CA VAL A 96 10.09 36.30 33.74
C VAL A 96 9.48 35.61 32.51
N PRO A 97 8.70 34.53 32.65
CA PRO A 97 8.05 33.90 31.50
C PRO A 97 7.23 34.97 30.76
N GLN A 98 7.46 35.15 29.46
CA GLN A 98 6.73 36.15 28.65
C GLN A 98 5.21 35.98 28.74
N GLU A 99 4.73 34.77 29.04
CA GLU A 99 3.32 34.44 29.20
C GLU A 99 2.78 34.69 30.62
N ALA A 100 3.65 34.92 31.61
CA ALA A 100 3.26 35.18 33.00
C ALA A 100 2.73 36.60 33.25
N ASN A 101 2.91 37.53 32.30
CA ASN A 101 2.47 38.93 32.40
C ASN A 101 1.29 39.29 31.47
N LEU A 102 0.74 38.32 30.73
CA LEU A 102 -0.39 38.56 29.83
C LEU A 102 -1.71 38.58 30.61
N SER A 103 -2.64 39.43 30.18
CA SER A 103 -4.00 39.39 30.72
C SER A 103 -4.71 38.10 30.31
N GLU A 104 -5.74 37.68 31.05
CA GLU A 104 -6.52 36.49 30.69
C GLU A 104 -7.18 36.61 29.31
N GLU A 105 -7.52 37.84 28.91
CA GLU A 105 -8.08 38.13 27.58
C GLU A 105 -7.05 37.89 26.47
N GLU A 106 -5.81 38.37 26.66
CA GLU A 106 -4.71 38.16 25.71
C GLU A 106 -4.31 36.68 25.61
N LEU A 107 -4.31 35.95 26.73
CA LEU A 107 -4.07 34.50 26.77
C LEU A 107 -5.14 33.73 26.00
N LYS A 108 -6.41 34.12 26.16
CA LYS A 108 -7.53 33.50 25.44
C LYS A 108 -7.47 33.80 23.94
N GLU A 109 -7.10 35.02 23.56
CA GLU A 109 -6.91 35.40 22.16
C GLU A 109 -5.80 34.57 21.50
N ARG A 110 -4.65 34.42 22.17
CA ARG A 110 -3.55 33.56 21.70
C ARG A 110 -3.97 32.10 21.56
N TYR A 111 -4.69 31.56 22.54
CA TYR A 111 -5.23 30.21 22.46
C TYR A 111 -6.17 30.03 21.27
N ASN A 112 -7.11 30.96 21.06
CA ASN A 112 -8.02 30.91 19.92
C ASN A 112 -7.28 31.00 18.58
N ALA A 113 -6.27 31.87 18.49
CA ALA A 113 -5.42 31.99 17.30
C ALA A 113 -4.64 30.69 17.04
N MET A 114 -4.12 30.04 18.08
CA MET A 114 -3.45 28.75 17.98
C MET A 114 -4.41 27.65 17.49
N VAL A 115 -5.60 27.54 18.09
CA VAL A 115 -6.62 26.55 17.69
C VAL A 115 -7.05 26.77 16.24
N ALA A 116 -7.26 28.03 15.83
CA ALA A 116 -7.62 28.37 14.46
C ALA A 116 -6.50 27.99 13.48
N ALA A 117 -5.25 28.32 13.80
CA ALA A 117 -4.10 28.00 12.97
C ALA A 117 -3.89 26.47 12.83
N GLU A 118 -4.07 25.70 13.90
CA GLU A 118 -3.94 24.24 13.83
C GLU A 118 -5.07 23.61 13.01
N LYS A 119 -6.31 24.09 13.16
CA LYS A 119 -7.45 23.67 12.32
C LYS A 119 -7.17 23.94 10.84
N GLU A 120 -6.62 25.11 10.51
CA GLU A 120 -6.25 25.46 9.14
C GLU A 120 -5.15 24.54 8.60
N ARG A 121 -4.10 24.28 9.39
CA ARG A 121 -3.02 23.34 9.01
C ARG A 121 -3.56 21.94 8.77
N GLN A 122 -4.44 21.44 9.63
CA GLN A 122 -5.08 20.13 9.44
C GLN A 122 -5.87 20.10 8.13
N SER A 123 -6.68 21.13 7.87
CA SER A 123 -7.41 21.24 6.60
C SER A 123 -6.50 21.27 5.38
N ALA A 124 -5.40 22.04 5.44
CA ALA A 124 -4.43 22.10 4.35
C ALA A 124 -3.72 20.76 4.11
N ARG A 125 -3.35 20.05 5.18
CA ARG A 125 -2.78 18.70 5.11
C ARG A 125 -3.78 17.71 4.51
N ALA A 126 -5.03 17.74 4.95
CA ALA A 126 -6.08 16.88 4.43
C ALA A 126 -6.35 17.14 2.94
N LYS A 127 -6.38 18.40 2.50
CA LYS A 127 -6.47 18.75 1.06
C LYS A 127 -5.29 18.19 0.25
N ASN A 128 -4.07 18.28 0.76
CA ASN A 128 -2.90 17.69 0.09
C ASN A 128 -2.99 16.16 0.02
N ALA A 129 -3.41 15.53 1.12
CA ALA A 129 -3.65 14.08 1.16
C ALA A 129 -4.73 13.67 0.17
N LEU A 130 -5.80 14.45 0.01
CA LEU A 130 -6.88 14.20 -0.94
C LEU A 130 -6.34 14.16 -2.39
N VAL A 131 -5.57 15.17 -2.78
CA VAL A 131 -4.96 15.25 -4.12
C VAL A 131 -4.01 14.08 -4.37
N LYS A 132 -3.18 13.74 -3.37
CA LYS A 132 -2.28 12.58 -3.46
C LYS A 132 -3.07 11.28 -3.64
N SER A 133 -4.07 11.04 -2.80
CA SER A 133 -4.94 9.86 -2.87
C SER A 133 -5.65 9.74 -4.21
N PHE A 134 -6.10 10.86 -4.79
CA PHE A 134 -6.63 10.87 -6.15
C PHE A 134 -5.59 10.45 -7.19
N GLY A 135 -4.35 10.93 -7.09
CA GLY A 135 -3.25 10.48 -7.94
C GLY A 135 -2.98 8.98 -7.85
N TRP A 136 -3.06 8.41 -6.64
CA TRP A 136 -2.96 6.97 -6.39
C TRP A 136 -4.09 6.14 -7.00
N ILE A 137 -5.23 6.76 -7.35
CA ILE A 137 -6.32 6.11 -8.07
C ILE A 137 -6.17 6.32 -9.58
N ALA A 138 -5.97 7.57 -10.00
CA ALA A 138 -6.02 7.99 -11.39
C ALA A 138 -4.88 7.40 -12.24
N ILE A 139 -3.69 7.18 -11.66
CA ILE A 139 -2.54 6.62 -12.37
C ILE A 139 -2.68 5.11 -12.64
N PRO A 140 -2.98 4.24 -11.64
CA PRO A 140 -3.09 2.80 -11.89
C PRO A 140 -4.36 2.41 -12.64
N LEU A 141 -5.44 3.18 -12.57
CA LEU A 141 -6.74 2.81 -13.15
C LEU A 141 -6.68 2.57 -14.68
N PRO A 142 -6.06 3.43 -15.51
CA PRO A 142 -5.88 3.16 -16.94
C PRO A 142 -5.09 1.87 -17.22
N ILE A 143 -4.04 1.61 -16.42
CA ILE A 143 -3.21 0.41 -16.53
C ILE A 143 -4.05 -0.83 -16.20
N PHE A 144 -4.79 -0.78 -15.10
CA PHE A 144 -5.70 -1.85 -14.68
C PHE A 144 -6.73 -2.17 -15.76
N ILE A 145 -7.42 -1.14 -16.28
CA ILE A 145 -8.42 -1.30 -17.35
C ILE A 145 -7.80 -1.92 -18.60
N TYR A 146 -6.60 -1.49 -19.00
CA TYR A 146 -5.91 -2.05 -20.16
C TYR A 146 -5.60 -3.54 -19.98
N PHE A 147 -4.98 -3.92 -18.86
CA PHE A 147 -4.61 -5.30 -18.59
C PHE A 147 -5.84 -6.20 -18.34
N GLN A 148 -6.89 -5.69 -17.72
CA GLN A 148 -8.14 -6.41 -17.51
C GLN A 148 -8.83 -6.71 -18.85
N ARG A 149 -8.91 -5.71 -19.74
CA ARG A 149 -9.47 -5.91 -21.09
C ARG A 149 -8.62 -6.88 -21.91
N ARG A 150 -7.29 -6.82 -21.79
CA ARG A 150 -6.39 -7.75 -22.46
C ARG A 150 -6.57 -9.19 -21.96
N LEU A 151 -6.75 -9.39 -20.66
CA LEU A 151 -7.01 -10.71 -20.08
C LEU A 151 -8.35 -11.27 -20.59
N ALA A 152 -9.43 -10.48 -20.49
CA ALA A 152 -10.77 -10.89 -20.95
C ALA A 152 -10.86 -11.23 -22.44
N ARG A 153 -9.96 -10.69 -23.27
CA ARG A 153 -9.86 -11.00 -24.71
C ARG A 153 -8.98 -12.21 -25.04
N ASN A 154 -8.08 -12.62 -24.14
CA ASN A 154 -7.24 -13.81 -24.35
C ASN A 154 -7.87 -15.07 -23.73
N ASP A 155 -8.80 -14.91 -22.79
CA ASP A 155 -9.52 -15.99 -22.13
C ASP A 155 -10.88 -16.33 -22.81
N ALA A 156 -11.23 -15.63 -23.91
CA ALA A 156 -12.42 -15.86 -24.76
C ALA A 156 -12.00 -16.29 -26.17
#